data_AF-A0A7X1E8D2-F1
#
_entry.id   AF-A0A7X1E8D2-F1
#
_cell.length_a   1.000
_cell.length_b   1.000
_cell.length_c   1.000
_cell.angle_alpha   90.00
_cell.angle_beta   90.00
_cell.angle_gamma   90.00
#
_symmetry.space_group_name_H-M   'P 1'
#
loop_
_entity.id
_entity.type
_entity.pdbx_description
1 polymer ?
#
loop_
_entity_poly.entity_id
_entity_poly.type
_entity_poly.pdbx_seq_one_letter_code
_entity_poly.pdbx_strand_id
1 'polypeptide(L)'
;MNRIRRKKGGVMVSVFVIATSLALVLAGVLSHALTERRMNSRHELRLVSKNLSEALVEYGFAQLKHTFDHQTNFTSSSFAPGSAEEILMPSSNLFGSTFDSDNSSLTGAIVGNADGALVYIDPSNPANDFDPLRGKNVYTRQIALYAKATVNDPSGGPDIRSYVTQKLQVRDCPLFAHAIFYNLDLEFSPGVKMEIHGPVHTNGNLYLQSISGLEFHYPVSTSQDMLYGWGTTVPSAQGAGWEGLQHGHVYFKDGDDDLVTMKVSGSFVDSTLSDWRTYSADRWNGNLMTQDHGIEVYTPAAFSEYEPDDPTTLSYDPVNSGHQIIEPPISSSNPQYDSKIEAQKLSVKAGLYITWDVQTGEV
;
A
#
# COMPACT_ATOMS: atom_id res chain seq x y z
N MET A 1 62.05 75.72 -34.10
CA MET A 1 61.06 75.15 -33.13
C MET A 1 60.02 74.33 -33.88
N ASN A 2 60.20 73.01 -34.06
CA ASN A 2 59.20 72.19 -34.80
C ASN A 2 59.05 70.74 -34.26
N ARG A 3 59.42 70.49 -32.99
CA ARG A 3 59.36 69.14 -32.38
C ARG A 3 58.11 68.85 -31.56
N ILE A 4 57.17 69.80 -31.43
CA ILE A 4 55.98 69.64 -30.56
C ILE A 4 54.76 69.04 -31.30
N ARG A 5 54.72 69.07 -32.65
CA ARG A 5 53.54 68.60 -33.43
C ARG A 5 53.43 67.07 -33.62
N ARG A 6 54.51 66.28 -33.52
CA ARG A 6 54.49 64.82 -33.73
C ARG A 6 54.00 63.98 -32.53
N LYS A 7 53.95 64.54 -31.31
CA LYS A 7 53.54 63.80 -30.10
C LYS A 7 52.03 63.69 -29.89
N LYS A 8 51.21 64.53 -30.52
CA LYS A 8 49.75 64.55 -30.32
C LYS A 8 49.00 63.43 -31.05
N GLY A 9 49.51 62.94 -32.19
CA GLY A 9 48.89 61.84 -32.95
C GLY A 9 49.11 60.46 -32.31
N GLY A 10 50.27 60.20 -31.73
CA GLY A 10 50.58 58.93 -31.05
C GLY A 10 49.76 58.69 -29.78
N VAL A 11 49.45 59.77 -29.04
CA VAL A 11 48.59 59.69 -27.84
C VAL A 11 47.17 59.28 -28.24
N MET A 12 46.61 59.85 -29.31
CA MET A 12 45.27 59.50 -29.80
C MET A 12 45.18 58.03 -30.22
N VAL A 13 46.18 57.52 -30.95
CA VAL A 13 46.22 56.11 -31.36
C VAL A 13 46.35 55.18 -30.15
N SER A 14 47.18 55.53 -29.16
CA SER A 14 47.30 54.72 -27.93
C SER A 14 46.01 54.67 -27.13
N VAL A 15 45.30 55.79 -26.99
CA VAL A 15 44.01 55.85 -26.30
C VAL A 15 42.96 55.05 -27.05
N PHE A 16 42.95 55.10 -28.39
CA PHE A 16 42.01 54.33 -29.19
C PHE A 16 42.24 52.82 -29.05
N VAL A 17 43.50 52.36 -29.11
CA VAL A 17 43.84 50.95 -28.90
C VAL A 17 43.46 50.49 -27.49
N ILE A 18 43.78 51.27 -26.46
CA ILE A 18 43.43 50.95 -25.07
C ILE A 18 41.92 50.92 -24.89
N ALA A 19 41.19 51.93 -25.38
CA ALA A 19 39.73 51.99 -25.29
C ALA A 19 39.05 50.83 -26.03
N THR A 20 39.54 50.45 -27.20
CA THR A 20 39.00 49.33 -27.98
C THR A 20 39.28 47.99 -27.27
N SER A 21 40.49 47.83 -26.70
CA SER A 21 40.82 46.64 -25.91
C SER A 21 39.96 46.51 -24.66
N LEU A 22 39.71 47.61 -23.94
CA LEU A 22 38.79 47.65 -22.80
C LEU A 22 37.35 47.33 -23.22
N ALA A 23 36.88 47.90 -24.34
CA ALA A 23 35.55 47.62 -24.86
C ALA A 23 35.36 46.14 -25.23
N LEU A 24 36.38 45.50 -25.81
CA LEU A 24 36.36 44.06 -26.11
C LEU A 24 36.32 43.20 -24.84
N VAL A 25 37.10 43.57 -23.83
CA VAL A 25 37.08 42.86 -22.53
C VAL A 25 35.72 43.04 -21.85
N LEU A 26 35.18 44.26 -21.80
CA LEU A 26 33.85 44.55 -21.27
C LEU A 26 32.75 43.78 -22.01
N ALA A 27 32.79 43.75 -23.34
CA ALA A 27 31.85 42.98 -24.15
C ALA A 27 31.96 41.47 -23.87
N GLY A 28 33.18 40.96 -23.68
CA GLY A 28 33.43 39.56 -23.30
C GLY A 28 32.84 39.21 -21.93
N VAL A 29 33.10 40.04 -20.91
CA VAL A 29 32.56 39.86 -19.56
C VAL A 29 31.03 39.95 -19.55
N LEU A 30 30.45 40.91 -20.28
CA LEU A 30 29.00 41.07 -20.38
C LEU A 30 28.35 39.86 -21.07
N SER A 31 28.94 39.37 -22.16
CA SER A 31 28.47 38.18 -22.87
C SER A 31 28.54 36.93 -21.96
N HIS A 32 29.61 36.81 -21.18
CA HIS A 32 29.77 35.72 -20.22
C HIS A 32 28.71 35.79 -19.11
N ALA A 33 28.52 36.96 -18.50
CA ALA A 33 27.50 37.17 -17.46
C ALA A 33 26.07 36.91 -17.97
N LEU A 34 25.75 37.31 -19.21
CA LEU A 34 24.46 37.00 -19.84
C LEU A 34 24.28 35.50 -20.09
N THR A 35 25.35 34.80 -20.45
CA THR A 35 25.35 33.35 -20.65
C THR A 35 25.15 32.62 -19.34
N GLU A 36 25.87 33.01 -18.27
CA GLU A 36 25.70 32.45 -16.93
C GLU A 36 24.28 32.69 -16.40
N ARG A 37 23.73 33.91 -16.56
CA ARG A 37 22.34 34.20 -16.17
C ARG A 37 21.34 33.29 -16.89
N ARG A 38 21.51 33.09 -18.19
CA ARG A 38 20.63 32.19 -18.98
C ARG A 38 20.79 30.74 -18.53
N MET A 39 22.01 30.28 -18.26
CA MET A 39 22.26 28.94 -17.76
C MET A 39 21.62 28.70 -16.38
N ASN A 40 21.78 29.66 -15.46
CA ASN A 40 21.21 29.58 -14.12
C ASN A 40 19.68 29.55 -14.15
N SER A 41 19.05 30.47 -14.90
CA SER A 41 17.59 30.49 -15.07
C SER A 41 17.06 29.19 -15.70
N ARG A 42 17.76 28.66 -16.72
CA ARG A 42 17.39 27.38 -17.32
C ARG A 42 17.58 26.19 -16.36
N HIS A 43 18.58 26.24 -15.50
CA HIS A 43 18.80 25.23 -14.47
C HIS A 43 17.67 25.24 -13.43
N GLU A 44 17.27 26.43 -12.98
CA GLU A 44 16.13 26.61 -12.07
C GLU A 44 14.84 26.06 -12.68
N LEU A 45 14.50 26.42 -13.93
CA LEU A 45 13.32 25.91 -14.61
C LEU A 45 13.34 24.37 -14.80
N ARG A 46 14.51 23.75 -14.95
CA ARG A 46 14.65 22.29 -14.95
C ARG A 46 14.33 21.68 -13.60
N LEU A 47 14.80 22.29 -12.51
CA LEU A 47 14.48 21.82 -11.16
C LEU A 47 12.97 21.96 -10.88
N VAL A 48 12.37 23.07 -11.29
CA VAL A 48 10.92 23.27 -11.21
C VAL A 48 10.18 22.21 -12.02
N SER A 49 10.57 21.97 -13.28
CA SER A 49 9.95 20.94 -14.13
C SER A 49 10.06 19.54 -13.53
N LYS A 50 11.21 19.20 -12.92
CA LYS A 50 11.40 17.93 -12.23
C LYS A 50 10.49 17.79 -11.01
N ASN A 51 10.48 18.78 -10.13
CA ASN A 51 9.64 18.78 -8.93
C ASN A 51 8.14 18.75 -9.30
N LEU A 52 7.74 19.44 -10.36
CA LEU A 52 6.37 19.39 -10.87
C LEU A 52 6.02 18.00 -11.39
N SER A 53 6.91 17.33 -12.13
CA SER A 53 6.64 15.96 -12.59
C SER A 53 6.54 14.96 -11.43
N GLU A 54 7.33 15.13 -10.36
CA GLU A 54 7.19 14.34 -9.14
C GLU A 54 5.85 14.63 -8.45
N ALA A 55 5.49 15.90 -8.26
CA ALA A 55 4.22 16.30 -7.66
C ALA A 55 2.98 15.79 -8.44
N LEU A 56 3.04 15.78 -9.78
CA LEU A 56 1.97 15.22 -10.60
C LEU A 56 1.80 13.72 -10.38
N VAL A 57 2.90 12.96 -10.31
CA VAL A 57 2.82 11.53 -10.03
C VAL A 57 2.29 11.26 -8.62
N GLU A 58 2.73 12.01 -7.61
CA GLU A 58 2.24 11.87 -6.24
C GLU A 58 0.74 12.17 -6.13
N TYR A 59 0.24 13.16 -6.89
CA TYR A 59 -1.20 13.40 -7.00
C TYR A 59 -1.95 12.23 -7.66
N GLY A 60 -1.36 11.63 -8.69
CA GLY A 60 -1.88 10.40 -9.28
C GLY A 60 -1.90 9.23 -8.30
N PHE A 61 -0.89 9.13 -7.45
CA PHE A 61 -0.79 8.10 -6.41
C PHE A 61 -1.89 8.27 -5.35
N ALA A 62 -2.17 9.49 -4.93
CA ALA A 62 -3.26 9.79 -4.01
C ALA A 62 -4.63 9.39 -4.59
N GLN A 63 -4.86 9.65 -5.89
CA GLN A 63 -6.06 9.18 -6.59
C GLN A 63 -6.12 7.65 -6.64
N LEU A 64 -5.02 6.97 -6.98
CA LEU A 64 -4.96 5.51 -6.98
C LEU A 64 -5.31 4.95 -5.60
N LYS A 65 -4.69 5.47 -4.53
CA LYS A 65 -4.99 5.05 -3.15
C LYS A 65 -6.48 5.17 -2.85
N HIS A 66 -7.07 6.35 -3.13
CA HIS A 66 -8.49 6.57 -2.94
C HIS A 66 -9.34 5.56 -3.72
N THR A 67 -9.00 5.25 -4.96
CA THR A 67 -9.72 4.26 -5.76
C THR A 67 -9.57 2.86 -5.18
N PHE A 68 -8.38 2.43 -4.76
CA PHE A 68 -8.15 1.11 -4.17
C PHE A 68 -8.81 0.92 -2.79
N ASP A 69 -8.97 1.99 -2.02
CA ASP A 69 -9.70 1.95 -0.75
C ASP A 69 -11.23 1.70 -0.97
N HIS A 70 -11.75 1.93 -2.18
CA HIS A 70 -13.18 1.85 -2.48
C HIS A 70 -13.55 0.84 -3.57
N GLN A 71 -12.59 0.36 -4.35
CA GLN A 71 -12.78 -0.52 -5.50
C GLN A 71 -11.59 -1.48 -5.66
N THR A 72 -11.90 -2.74 -5.93
CA THR A 72 -10.93 -3.85 -6.06
C THR A 72 -10.97 -4.50 -7.44
N ASN A 73 -12.04 -4.28 -8.20
CA ASN A 73 -12.25 -4.85 -9.52
C ASN A 73 -11.93 -3.80 -10.59
N PHE A 74 -10.95 -4.12 -11.44
CA PHE A 74 -10.51 -3.25 -12.51
C PHE A 74 -10.40 -4.04 -13.80
N THR A 75 -10.73 -3.39 -14.89
CA THR A 75 -10.53 -3.96 -16.22
C THR A 75 -9.08 -3.70 -16.67
N SER A 76 -8.61 -4.41 -17.69
CA SER A 76 -7.30 -4.14 -18.31
C SER A 76 -7.16 -2.70 -18.84
N SER A 77 -8.28 -2.01 -19.08
CA SER A 77 -8.33 -0.61 -19.52
C SER A 77 -8.56 0.41 -18.40
N SER A 78 -8.73 -0.02 -17.15
CA SER A 78 -8.89 0.91 -16.03
C SER A 78 -7.64 1.80 -15.88
N PHE A 79 -7.84 3.04 -15.43
CA PHE A 79 -6.83 4.10 -15.32
C PHE A 79 -6.31 4.70 -16.63
N ALA A 80 -6.65 4.11 -17.78
CA ALA A 80 -6.33 4.69 -19.08
C ALA A 80 -7.16 5.95 -19.37
N PRO A 81 -6.69 6.86 -20.23
CA PRO A 81 -7.46 8.04 -20.62
C PRO A 81 -8.83 7.67 -21.22
N GLY A 82 -9.90 8.31 -20.76
CA GLY A 82 -11.28 8.05 -21.16
C GLY A 82 -11.94 6.84 -20.47
N SER A 83 -11.26 6.16 -19.54
CA SER A 83 -11.87 5.14 -18.69
C SER A 83 -12.67 5.77 -17.54
N ALA A 84 -13.55 5.00 -16.90
CA ALA A 84 -14.31 5.46 -15.74
C ALA A 84 -13.41 5.79 -14.54
N GLU A 85 -12.26 5.12 -14.41
CA GLU A 85 -11.25 5.34 -13.37
C GLU A 85 -10.03 6.11 -13.88
N GLU A 86 -10.19 6.96 -14.90
CA GLU A 86 -9.09 7.77 -15.46
C GLU A 86 -8.37 8.57 -14.36
N ILE A 87 -7.03 8.56 -14.39
CA ILE A 87 -6.22 9.40 -13.52
C ILE A 87 -6.21 10.83 -14.07
N LEU A 88 -6.81 11.75 -13.33
CA LEU A 88 -6.97 13.12 -13.77
C LEU A 88 -5.82 14.01 -13.30
N MET A 89 -5.50 15.03 -14.10
CA MET A 89 -4.56 16.06 -13.67
C MET A 89 -5.15 16.91 -12.54
N PRO A 90 -4.32 17.35 -11.57
CA PRO A 90 -4.72 18.32 -10.57
C PRO A 90 -5.06 19.68 -11.20
N SER A 91 -5.82 20.51 -10.47
CA SER A 91 -6.10 21.90 -10.89
C SER A 91 -4.79 22.67 -11.11
N SER A 92 -4.70 23.40 -12.22
CA SER A 92 -3.52 24.23 -12.55
C SER A 92 -3.21 25.30 -11.51
N ASN A 93 -4.22 25.71 -10.70
CA ASN A 93 -4.06 26.67 -9.61
C ASN A 93 -3.17 26.16 -8.47
N LEU A 94 -2.89 24.86 -8.40
CA LEU A 94 -1.98 24.28 -7.41
C LEU A 94 -0.50 24.52 -7.76
N PHE A 95 -0.21 25.02 -8.97
CA PHE A 95 1.15 25.20 -9.47
C PHE A 95 1.46 26.66 -9.79
N GLY A 96 2.76 26.95 -9.93
CA GLY A 96 3.24 28.28 -10.30
C GLY A 96 2.87 28.66 -11.73
N SER A 97 2.92 29.97 -12.03
CA SER A 97 2.53 30.55 -13.32
C SER A 97 3.36 30.07 -14.54
N THR A 98 4.49 29.42 -14.30
CA THR A 98 5.34 28.84 -15.35
C THR A 98 4.89 27.45 -15.78
N PHE A 99 3.96 26.82 -15.05
CA PHE A 99 3.42 25.51 -15.39
C PHE A 99 2.48 25.61 -16.59
N ASP A 100 2.73 24.80 -17.61
CA ASP A 100 1.85 24.64 -18.75
C ASP A 100 1.00 23.39 -18.55
N SER A 101 -0.25 23.57 -18.12
CA SER A 101 -1.20 22.48 -17.93
C SER A 101 -1.59 21.80 -19.25
N ASP A 102 -1.67 22.55 -20.34
CA ASP A 102 -2.21 22.07 -21.62
C ASP A 102 -1.22 21.12 -22.31
N ASN A 103 0.07 21.37 -22.11
CA ASN A 103 1.14 20.51 -22.61
C ASN A 103 1.69 19.53 -21.56
N SER A 104 1.15 19.52 -20.35
CA SER A 104 1.44 18.52 -19.32
C SER A 104 0.45 17.36 -19.40
N SER A 105 0.79 16.22 -18.79
CA SER A 105 -0.13 15.08 -18.74
C SER A 105 0.19 14.18 -17.57
N LEU A 106 -0.85 13.55 -17.03
CA LEU A 106 -0.76 12.46 -16.07
C LEU A 106 -1.62 11.33 -16.62
N THR A 107 -1.08 10.11 -16.68
CA THR A 107 -1.80 8.95 -17.20
C THR A 107 -1.43 7.70 -16.40
N GLY A 108 -2.42 6.86 -16.14
CA GLY A 108 -2.24 5.56 -15.49
C GLY A 108 -2.37 4.43 -16.50
N ALA A 109 -1.68 3.33 -16.25
CA ALA A 109 -1.91 2.08 -16.95
C ALA A 109 -1.60 0.91 -16.03
N ILE A 110 -2.38 -0.16 -16.13
CA ILE A 110 -2.02 -1.45 -15.55
C ILE A 110 -0.88 -2.01 -16.41
N VAL A 111 0.30 -2.21 -15.81
CA VAL A 111 1.52 -2.67 -16.47
C VAL A 111 2.05 -3.87 -15.71
N GLY A 112 1.78 -5.08 -16.19
CA GLY A 112 2.20 -6.32 -15.55
C GLY A 112 1.25 -7.45 -15.87
N ASN A 113 1.16 -8.46 -14.99
CA ASN A 113 0.17 -9.53 -15.08
C ASN A 113 -1.23 -8.91 -15.08
N ALA A 114 -1.76 -8.64 -16.27
CA ALA A 114 -3.12 -8.18 -16.51
C ALA A 114 -4.14 -9.26 -16.16
N ASP A 115 -3.67 -10.50 -16.01
CA ASP A 115 -4.45 -11.63 -15.53
C ASP A 115 -4.14 -11.84 -14.05
N GLY A 116 -5.18 -11.92 -13.23
CA GLY A 116 -5.15 -12.23 -11.81
C GLY A 116 -4.52 -13.61 -11.51
N ALA A 117 -3.24 -13.75 -11.81
CA ALA A 117 -2.42 -14.87 -11.43
C ALA A 117 -2.08 -14.70 -9.95
N LEU A 118 -2.38 -15.75 -9.19
CA LEU A 118 -1.94 -15.83 -7.81
C LEU A 118 -0.42 -15.97 -7.80
N VAL A 119 0.23 -15.09 -7.04
CA VAL A 119 1.65 -15.17 -6.72
C VAL A 119 1.77 -15.68 -5.30
N TYR A 120 2.50 -16.77 -5.13
CA TYR A 120 2.84 -17.27 -3.81
C TYR A 120 3.98 -16.43 -3.23
N ILE A 121 3.75 -15.82 -2.07
CA ILE A 121 4.79 -15.08 -1.35
C ILE A 121 5.61 -16.08 -0.55
N ASP A 122 6.67 -16.58 -1.17
CA ASP A 122 7.52 -17.64 -0.63
C ASP A 122 8.16 -17.26 0.72
N PRO A 123 7.87 -18.00 1.80
CA PRO A 123 8.50 -17.83 3.11
C PRO A 123 10.01 -18.06 3.16
N SER A 124 10.57 -18.80 2.20
CA SER A 124 12.00 -19.12 2.16
C SER A 124 12.83 -18.03 1.45
N ASN A 125 12.18 -17.06 0.82
CA ASN A 125 12.84 -15.93 0.17
C ASN A 125 13.10 -14.80 1.18
N PRO A 126 14.35 -14.42 1.46
CA PRO A 126 14.68 -13.35 2.41
C PRO A 126 14.09 -11.98 2.05
N ALA A 127 13.73 -11.75 0.79
CA ALA A 127 13.06 -10.52 0.37
C ALA A 127 11.64 -10.37 0.94
N ASN A 128 11.05 -11.48 1.42
CA ASN A 128 9.73 -11.54 2.04
C ASN A 128 9.80 -11.67 3.56
N ASP A 129 10.99 -11.57 4.16
CA ASP A 129 11.11 -11.58 5.62
C ASP A 129 10.36 -10.36 6.17
N PHE A 130 9.41 -10.63 7.07
CA PHE A 130 8.44 -9.66 7.62
C PHE A 130 7.37 -9.15 6.65
N ASP A 131 7.19 -9.80 5.50
CA ASP A 131 6.04 -9.51 4.66
C ASP A 131 4.74 -10.04 5.34
N PRO A 132 3.72 -9.19 5.57
CA PRO A 132 2.47 -9.62 6.20
C PRO A 132 1.70 -10.67 5.37
N LEU A 133 2.01 -10.77 4.07
CA LEU A 133 1.43 -11.73 3.14
C LEU A 133 2.29 -12.97 2.92
N ARG A 134 3.39 -13.13 3.68
CA ARG A 134 4.27 -14.31 3.64
C ARG A 134 3.49 -15.60 3.81
N GLY A 135 3.80 -16.60 2.98
CA GLY A 135 3.16 -17.92 2.98
C GLY A 135 1.75 -17.95 2.38
N LYS A 136 1.30 -16.87 1.74
CA LYS A 136 -0.04 -16.74 1.14
C LYS A 136 0.04 -16.62 -0.38
N ASN A 137 -1.02 -17.06 -1.05
CA ASN A 137 -1.26 -16.79 -2.47
C ASN A 137 -2.01 -15.48 -2.60
N VAL A 138 -1.43 -14.50 -3.31
CA VAL A 138 -2.01 -13.15 -3.44
C VAL A 138 -2.14 -12.75 -4.90
N TYR A 139 -3.16 -11.97 -5.23
CA TYR A 139 -3.23 -11.32 -6.53
C TYR A 139 -2.29 -10.13 -6.53
N THR A 140 -1.38 -10.08 -7.49
CA THR A 140 -0.50 -8.93 -7.66
C THR A 140 -0.84 -8.20 -8.94
N ARG A 141 -1.06 -6.90 -8.83
CA ARG A 141 -1.26 -6.01 -9.96
C ARG A 141 -0.23 -4.90 -9.88
N GLN A 142 0.34 -4.53 -11.01
CA GLN A 142 1.28 -3.43 -11.06
C GLN A 142 0.71 -2.32 -11.93
N ILE A 143 0.74 -1.11 -11.42
CA ILE A 143 0.13 0.08 -12.02
C ILE A 143 1.25 1.08 -12.20
N ALA A 144 1.46 1.50 -13.44
CA ALA A 144 2.41 2.54 -13.76
C ALA A 144 1.67 3.86 -13.92
N LEU A 145 2.15 4.88 -13.22
CA LEU A 145 1.81 6.27 -13.45
C LEU A 145 2.91 6.92 -14.27
N TYR A 146 2.50 7.65 -15.30
CA TYR A 146 3.39 8.42 -16.14
C TYR A 146 2.99 9.90 -16.05
N ALA A 147 3.89 10.74 -15.56
CA ALA A 147 3.71 12.19 -15.60
C ALA A 147 4.68 12.83 -16.59
N LYS A 148 4.16 13.85 -17.27
CA LYS A 148 4.92 14.80 -18.07
C LYS A 148 4.59 16.19 -17.53
N ALA A 149 5.59 16.92 -17.06
CA ALA A 149 5.46 18.31 -16.66
C ALA A 149 6.17 19.21 -17.67
N THR A 150 5.43 20.17 -18.24
CA THR A 150 5.93 21.20 -19.15
C THR A 150 5.99 22.53 -18.41
N VAL A 151 7.14 23.20 -18.49
CA VAL A 151 7.39 24.52 -17.90
C VAL A 151 7.79 25.50 -18.99
N ASN A 152 7.05 26.60 -19.08
CA ASN A 152 7.30 27.67 -20.03
C ASN A 152 8.46 28.55 -19.53
N ASP A 153 9.37 28.92 -20.44
CA ASP A 153 10.44 29.86 -20.12
C ASP A 153 9.93 31.31 -20.24
N PRO A 154 9.84 32.08 -19.15
CA PRO A 154 9.39 33.48 -19.19
C PRO A 154 10.27 34.38 -20.07
N SER A 155 11.51 33.95 -20.36
CA SER A 155 12.45 34.66 -21.21
C SER A 155 12.25 34.41 -22.71
N GLY A 156 11.23 33.63 -23.08
CA GLY A 156 10.93 33.25 -24.48
C GLY A 156 11.87 32.16 -25.03
N GLY A 157 12.59 31.45 -24.16
CA GLY A 157 13.33 30.25 -24.54
C GLY A 157 12.40 29.05 -24.78
N PRO A 158 12.94 27.92 -25.28
CA PRO A 158 12.14 26.72 -25.48
C PRO A 158 11.71 26.11 -24.14
N ASP A 159 10.48 25.61 -24.11
CA ASP A 159 9.90 24.97 -22.94
C ASP A 159 10.75 23.80 -22.43
N ILE A 160 10.66 23.57 -21.12
CA ILE A 160 11.38 22.50 -20.45
C ILE A 160 10.38 21.42 -20.06
N ARG A 161 10.69 20.18 -20.45
CA ARG A 161 9.86 19.01 -20.16
C ARG A 161 10.62 18.03 -19.28
N SER A 162 9.95 17.51 -18.28
CA SER A 162 10.42 16.42 -17.44
C SER A 162 9.39 15.31 -17.39
N TYR A 163 9.88 14.08 -17.30
CA TYR A 163 9.07 12.87 -17.30
C TYR A 163 9.42 12.06 -16.05
N VAL A 164 8.39 11.58 -15.36
CA VAL A 164 8.54 10.69 -14.21
C VAL A 164 7.62 9.50 -14.40
N THR A 165 8.14 8.32 -14.10
CA THR A 165 7.37 7.09 -14.04
C THR A 165 7.49 6.51 -12.65
N GLN A 166 6.37 6.20 -12.03
CA GLN A 166 6.31 5.46 -10.77
C GLN A 166 5.44 4.24 -10.95
N LYS A 167 5.89 3.13 -10.37
CA LYS A 167 5.19 1.84 -10.43
C LYS A 167 4.76 1.48 -9.03
N LEU A 168 3.47 1.29 -8.85
CA LEU A 168 2.87 0.74 -7.63
C LEU A 168 2.53 -0.72 -7.87
N GLN A 169 2.86 -1.58 -6.92
CA GLN A 169 2.34 -2.93 -6.88
C GLN A 169 1.28 -3.00 -5.79
N VAL A 170 0.05 -3.31 -6.18
CA VAL A 170 -1.04 -3.61 -5.25
C VAL A 170 -1.13 -5.12 -5.10
N ARG A 171 -1.29 -5.59 -3.87
CA ARG A 171 -1.35 -7.00 -3.52
C ARG A 171 -2.63 -7.27 -2.76
N ASP A 172 -3.53 -8.05 -3.35
CA ASP A 172 -4.79 -8.41 -2.74
C ASP A 172 -4.71 -9.85 -2.26
N CYS A 173 -4.87 -10.04 -0.95
CA CYS A 173 -5.00 -11.36 -0.37
C CYS A 173 -6.48 -11.77 -0.45
N PRO A 174 -6.86 -12.79 -1.23
CA PRO A 174 -8.23 -13.28 -1.18
C PRO A 174 -8.51 -13.84 0.21
N LEU A 175 -9.74 -13.66 0.70
CA LEU A 175 -10.15 -14.16 2.02
C LEU A 175 -9.93 -15.69 2.16
N PHE A 176 -10.08 -16.41 1.06
CA PHE A 176 -9.87 -17.86 0.98
C PHE A 176 -8.38 -18.26 0.90
N ALA A 177 -7.44 -17.33 1.04
CA ALA A 177 -6.01 -17.65 1.18
C ALA A 177 -5.65 -18.10 2.60
N HIS A 178 -6.52 -17.87 3.58
CA HIS A 178 -6.37 -18.33 4.96
C HIS A 178 -7.17 -19.61 5.18
N ALA A 179 -6.60 -20.54 5.96
CA ALA A 179 -7.35 -21.70 6.44
C ALA A 179 -8.39 -21.29 7.49
N ILE A 180 -8.04 -20.31 8.32
CA ILE A 180 -8.92 -19.75 9.33
C ILE A 180 -8.77 -18.23 9.30
N PHE A 181 -9.89 -17.55 9.09
CA PHE A 181 -9.99 -16.09 9.15
C PHE A 181 -11.15 -15.69 10.05
N TYR A 182 -10.91 -14.74 10.96
CA TYR A 182 -11.96 -14.10 11.75
C TYR A 182 -11.84 -12.58 11.66
N ASN A 183 -12.96 -11.90 11.47
CA ASN A 183 -13.05 -10.44 11.64
C ASN A 183 -13.17 -10.01 13.11
N LEU A 184 -13.29 -10.99 14.03
CA LEU A 184 -13.42 -10.85 15.48
C LEU A 184 -12.19 -11.37 16.19
N ASP A 185 -12.12 -11.17 17.50
CA ASP A 185 -11.29 -11.98 18.38
C ASP A 185 -11.47 -13.48 18.08
N LEU A 186 -10.35 -14.19 18.05
CA LEU A 186 -10.31 -15.62 17.74
C LEU A 186 -9.73 -16.36 18.94
N GLU A 187 -10.47 -17.33 19.48
CA GLU A 187 -10.00 -18.19 20.55
C GLU A 187 -9.82 -19.63 20.07
N PHE A 188 -8.64 -20.20 20.35
CA PHE A 188 -8.38 -21.64 20.23
C PHE A 188 -8.23 -22.26 21.61
N SER A 189 -9.03 -23.30 21.88
CA SER A 189 -9.01 -24.06 23.14
C SER A 189 -9.30 -25.55 22.91
N PRO A 190 -8.52 -26.26 22.06
CA PRO A 190 -8.80 -27.64 21.72
C PRO A 190 -8.49 -28.59 22.88
N GLY A 191 -9.39 -29.55 23.11
CA GLY A 191 -9.18 -30.63 24.07
C GLY A 191 -8.21 -31.71 23.56
N VAL A 192 -8.45 -32.20 22.35
CA VAL A 192 -7.53 -33.13 21.65
C VAL A 192 -6.45 -32.36 20.90
N LYS A 193 -5.38 -33.04 20.50
CA LYS A 193 -4.34 -32.42 19.66
C LYS A 193 -4.96 -31.88 18.38
N MET A 194 -4.75 -30.59 18.10
CA MET A 194 -5.23 -29.91 16.90
C MET A 194 -4.04 -29.45 16.05
N GLU A 195 -4.02 -29.87 14.79
CA GLU A 195 -3.01 -29.51 13.80
C GLU A 195 -3.66 -28.64 12.71
N ILE A 196 -3.14 -27.44 12.50
CA ILE A 196 -3.68 -26.46 11.55
C ILE A 196 -2.73 -26.31 10.37
N HIS A 197 -3.22 -26.71 9.20
CA HIS A 197 -2.51 -26.63 7.94
C HIS A 197 -3.07 -25.51 7.07
N GLY A 198 -2.52 -24.32 7.26
CA GLY A 198 -2.70 -23.15 6.41
C GLY A 198 -2.63 -21.85 7.22
N PRO A 199 -2.49 -20.69 6.55
CA PRO A 199 -2.35 -19.42 7.25
C PRO A 199 -3.58 -19.09 8.10
N VAL A 200 -3.36 -18.50 9.28
CA VAL A 200 -4.42 -18.08 10.20
C VAL A 200 -4.36 -16.58 10.42
N HIS A 201 -5.52 -15.91 10.41
CA HIS A 201 -5.60 -14.51 10.74
C HIS A 201 -6.85 -14.14 11.55
N THR A 202 -6.70 -13.19 12.46
CA THR A 202 -7.81 -12.51 13.11
C THR A 202 -7.60 -10.99 13.11
N ASN A 203 -8.67 -10.23 12.84
CA ASN A 203 -8.66 -8.77 12.98
C ASN A 203 -8.70 -8.32 14.46
N GLY A 204 -9.19 -9.18 15.36
CA GLY A 204 -9.20 -8.94 16.80
C GLY A 204 -8.03 -9.60 17.51
N ASN A 205 -8.12 -9.74 18.83
CA ASN A 205 -7.14 -10.46 19.63
C ASN A 205 -7.17 -11.96 19.35
N LEU A 206 -5.99 -12.58 19.36
CA LEU A 206 -5.83 -14.02 19.23
C LEU A 206 -5.59 -14.64 20.60
N TYR A 207 -6.53 -15.45 21.08
CA TYR A 207 -6.42 -16.15 22.36
C TYR A 207 -6.08 -17.61 22.13
N LEU A 208 -5.01 -18.08 22.76
CA LEU A 208 -4.48 -19.42 22.55
C LEU A 208 -4.37 -20.17 23.87
N GLN A 209 -4.92 -21.37 23.90
CA GLN A 209 -4.69 -22.36 24.94
C GLN A 209 -4.90 -23.76 24.33
N SER A 210 -4.44 -24.80 25.01
CA SER A 210 -4.70 -26.18 24.58
C SER A 210 -4.59 -27.14 25.75
N ILE A 211 -5.29 -28.29 25.70
CA ILE A 211 -5.10 -29.38 26.67
C ILE A 211 -4.00 -30.33 26.19
N SER A 212 -4.18 -30.89 24.98
CA SER A 212 -3.30 -31.94 24.44
C SER A 212 -2.31 -31.43 23.38
N GLY A 213 -2.43 -30.17 22.96
CA GLY A 213 -1.56 -29.56 21.95
C GLY A 213 -2.31 -28.78 20.87
N LEU A 214 -1.74 -27.67 20.43
CA LEU A 214 -2.18 -26.88 19.28
C LEU A 214 -0.95 -26.55 18.42
N GLU A 215 -0.95 -26.99 17.18
CA GLU A 215 0.20 -26.88 16.27
C GLU A 215 -0.19 -26.09 15.02
N PHE A 216 0.49 -24.96 14.79
CA PHE A 216 0.35 -24.17 13.57
C PHE A 216 1.53 -24.45 12.63
N HIS A 217 1.23 -25.01 11.46
CA HIS A 217 2.25 -25.36 10.47
C HIS A 217 2.53 -24.24 9.45
N TYR A 218 1.85 -23.11 9.57
CA TYR A 218 1.89 -21.97 8.65
C TYR A 218 1.78 -20.66 9.42
N PRO A 219 2.08 -19.50 8.79
CA PRO A 219 2.07 -18.21 9.47
C PRO A 219 0.72 -17.88 10.11
N VAL A 220 0.79 -17.39 11.34
CA VAL A 220 -0.33 -16.91 12.15
C VAL A 220 -0.18 -15.42 12.39
N SER A 221 -1.27 -14.68 12.20
CA SER A 221 -1.26 -13.22 12.33
C SER A 221 -2.48 -12.72 13.08
N THR A 222 -2.33 -11.63 13.82
CA THR A 222 -3.44 -10.87 14.42
C THR A 222 -3.20 -9.38 14.24
N SER A 223 -4.26 -8.62 14.02
CA SER A 223 -4.18 -7.14 13.95
C SER A 223 -4.18 -6.47 15.32
N GLN A 224 -4.29 -7.24 16.40
CA GLN A 224 -4.14 -6.79 17.79
C GLN A 224 -3.10 -7.66 18.49
N ASP A 225 -3.36 -8.09 19.73
CA ASP A 225 -2.45 -8.89 20.53
C ASP A 225 -2.73 -10.39 20.40
N MET A 226 -1.68 -11.19 20.56
CA MET A 226 -1.81 -12.62 20.80
C MET A 226 -1.56 -12.89 22.28
N LEU A 227 -2.52 -13.53 22.93
CA LEU A 227 -2.57 -13.73 24.37
C LEU A 227 -2.72 -15.21 24.71
N TYR A 228 -1.98 -15.68 25.71
CA TYR A 228 -2.20 -17.03 26.22
C TYR A 228 -3.32 -17.03 27.25
N GLY A 229 -4.42 -17.71 26.93
CA GLY A 229 -5.54 -17.95 27.86
C GLY A 229 -6.90 -17.66 27.28
N TRP A 230 -7.82 -17.22 28.15
CA TRP A 230 -9.23 -17.00 27.82
C TRP A 230 -9.44 -15.67 27.11
N GLY A 231 -10.30 -15.66 26.08
CA GLY A 231 -10.72 -14.43 25.40
C GLY A 231 -11.66 -13.55 26.19
N THR A 232 -12.13 -14.02 27.34
CA THR A 232 -13.06 -13.30 28.20
C THR A 232 -12.41 -12.95 29.54
N THR A 233 -12.69 -11.75 30.03
CA THR A 233 -12.33 -11.30 31.38
C THR A 233 -13.40 -11.66 32.41
N VAL A 234 -14.55 -12.19 31.98
CA VAL A 234 -15.68 -12.53 32.85
C VAL A 234 -15.39 -13.88 33.53
N PRO A 235 -15.18 -13.92 34.86
CA PRO A 235 -14.75 -15.16 35.52
C PRO A 235 -15.75 -16.32 35.39
N SER A 236 -17.06 -16.02 35.32
CA SER A 236 -18.09 -17.06 35.11
C SER A 236 -18.08 -17.67 33.70
N ALA A 237 -17.37 -17.06 32.75
CA ALA A 237 -17.18 -17.56 31.40
C ALA A 237 -15.79 -18.22 31.21
N GLN A 238 -14.92 -18.15 32.22
CA GLN A 238 -13.58 -18.78 32.23
C GLN A 238 -13.66 -20.20 32.82
N GLY A 239 -14.38 -21.09 32.15
CA GLY A 239 -14.59 -22.47 32.60
C GLY A 239 -15.36 -22.60 33.93
N ALA A 240 -15.90 -23.77 34.21
CA ALA A 240 -16.55 -24.06 35.50
C ALA A 240 -16.06 -25.38 36.10
N GLY A 241 -15.96 -25.43 37.43
CA GLY A 241 -15.57 -26.65 38.15
C GLY A 241 -14.12 -27.06 37.90
N TRP A 242 -13.91 -28.14 37.13
CA TRP A 242 -12.57 -28.67 36.82
C TRP A 242 -11.97 -28.08 35.54
N GLU A 243 -12.71 -27.22 34.83
CA GLU A 243 -12.25 -26.52 33.63
C GLU A 243 -11.44 -25.28 34.05
N GLY A 244 -10.14 -25.46 34.24
CA GLY A 244 -9.19 -24.37 34.48
C GLY A 244 -8.52 -23.89 33.19
N LEU A 245 -7.71 -22.83 33.32
CA LEU A 245 -6.78 -22.41 32.27
C LEU A 245 -5.95 -23.63 31.85
N GLN A 246 -5.97 -23.94 30.56
CA GLN A 246 -5.31 -25.15 30.07
C GLN A 246 -3.79 -24.99 30.16
N HIS A 247 -3.04 -26.10 30.13
CA HIS A 247 -1.59 -26.11 30.32
C HIS A 247 -0.83 -26.85 29.21
N GLY A 248 -1.57 -27.32 28.20
CA GLY A 248 -1.02 -27.90 27.00
C GLY A 248 -0.23 -26.87 26.21
N HIS A 249 0.64 -27.40 25.35
CA HIS A 249 1.57 -26.60 24.59
C HIS A 249 0.92 -26.08 23.30
N VAL A 250 1.24 -24.84 22.95
CA VAL A 250 0.95 -24.24 21.64
C VAL A 250 2.27 -24.10 20.90
N TYR A 251 2.29 -24.44 19.62
CA TYR A 251 3.49 -24.49 18.79
C TYR A 251 3.31 -23.71 17.50
N PHE A 252 4.38 -23.02 17.10
CA PHE A 252 4.53 -22.41 15.79
C PHE A 252 5.88 -22.82 15.20
N LYS A 253 6.00 -22.78 13.88
CA LYS A 253 7.26 -23.05 13.21
C LYS A 253 8.31 -21.97 13.46
N ASP A 254 9.57 -22.36 13.59
CA ASP A 254 10.72 -21.47 13.58
C ASP A 254 11.33 -21.32 12.17
N GLY A 255 12.54 -20.76 12.10
CA GLY A 255 13.26 -20.54 10.84
C GLY A 255 13.79 -21.83 10.20
N ASP A 256 13.91 -22.90 10.98
CA ASP A 256 14.37 -24.22 10.54
C ASP A 256 13.19 -25.17 10.23
N ASP A 257 11.97 -24.61 10.15
CA ASP A 257 10.69 -25.33 9.94
C ASP A 257 10.27 -26.24 11.12
N ASP A 258 10.92 -26.14 12.28
CA ASP A 258 10.64 -26.95 13.46
C ASP A 258 9.52 -26.33 14.32
N LEU A 259 8.65 -27.17 14.89
CA LEU A 259 7.57 -26.72 15.77
C LEU A 259 8.12 -26.36 17.17
N VAL A 260 8.12 -25.07 17.47
CA VAL A 260 8.65 -24.51 18.71
C VAL A 260 7.52 -24.00 19.60
N THR A 261 7.53 -24.44 20.85
CA THR A 261 6.47 -24.10 21.82
C THR A 261 6.51 -22.64 22.29
N MET A 262 5.35 -22.05 22.59
CA MET A 262 5.23 -20.79 23.34
C MET A 262 5.69 -20.85 24.79
N LYS A 263 5.79 -22.06 25.37
CA LYS A 263 6.18 -22.22 26.77
C LYS A 263 7.70 -22.17 26.93
N VAL A 264 8.21 -21.17 27.62
CA VAL A 264 9.64 -20.99 27.89
C VAL A 264 9.87 -20.93 29.39
N SER A 265 10.81 -21.74 29.88
CA SER A 265 11.19 -21.78 31.31
C SER A 265 9.99 -21.98 32.27
N GLY A 266 8.95 -22.67 31.81
CA GLY A 266 7.74 -22.96 32.59
C GLY A 266 6.58 -21.97 32.41
N SER A 267 6.79 -20.83 31.77
CA SER A 267 5.78 -19.80 31.52
C SER A 267 5.41 -19.70 30.05
N PHE A 268 4.15 -19.41 29.74
CA PHE A 268 3.74 -19.08 28.39
C PHE A 268 4.12 -17.65 28.07
N VAL A 269 4.68 -17.46 26.88
CA VAL A 269 5.13 -16.16 26.40
C VAL A 269 4.16 -15.67 25.34
N ASP A 270 3.70 -14.43 25.48
CA ASP A 270 2.70 -13.81 24.61
C ASP A 270 3.04 -12.34 24.32
N SER A 271 2.14 -11.64 23.63
CA SER A 271 2.33 -10.25 23.19
C SER A 271 2.47 -9.23 24.31
N THR A 272 2.28 -9.61 25.57
CA THR A 272 2.51 -8.71 26.71
C THR A 272 3.99 -8.47 27.01
N LEU A 273 4.90 -9.21 26.35
CA LEU A 273 6.34 -8.95 26.44
C LEU A 273 6.72 -7.59 25.83
N SER A 274 7.54 -6.82 26.53
CA SER A 274 7.99 -5.49 26.07
C SER A 274 8.78 -5.49 24.76
N ASP A 275 9.43 -6.60 24.43
CA ASP A 275 10.24 -6.81 23.22
C ASP A 275 9.59 -7.84 22.29
N TRP A 276 8.27 -8.03 22.38
CA TRP A 276 7.51 -9.05 21.66
C TRP A 276 7.82 -9.10 20.17
N ARG A 277 7.91 -7.94 19.49
CA ARG A 277 8.26 -7.87 18.06
C ARG A 277 9.55 -8.60 17.72
N THR A 278 10.62 -8.34 18.47
CA THR A 278 11.93 -8.95 18.25
C THR A 278 11.91 -10.40 18.72
N TYR A 279 11.32 -10.66 19.88
CA TYR A 279 11.25 -12.01 20.44
C TYR A 279 10.52 -12.98 19.52
N SER A 280 9.34 -12.61 19.02
CA SER A 280 8.52 -13.43 18.12
C SER A 280 9.21 -13.65 16.77
N ALA A 281 9.82 -12.60 16.22
CA ALA A 281 10.63 -12.66 15.01
C ALA A 281 11.80 -13.65 15.15
N ASP A 282 12.55 -13.58 16.25
CA ASP A 282 13.72 -14.45 16.45
C ASP A 282 13.32 -15.90 16.75
N ARG A 283 12.25 -16.10 17.53
CA ARG A 283 11.82 -17.44 17.95
C ARG A 283 11.08 -18.20 16.85
N TRP A 284 10.23 -17.52 16.10
CA TRP A 284 9.33 -18.14 15.12
C TRP A 284 9.56 -17.64 13.69
N ASN A 285 10.64 -16.91 13.43
CA ASN A 285 11.00 -16.41 12.10
C ASN A 285 9.86 -15.66 11.37
N GLY A 286 9.03 -14.94 12.12
CA GLY A 286 7.86 -14.23 11.58
C GLY A 286 6.64 -15.12 11.27
N ASN A 287 6.62 -16.38 11.72
CA ASN A 287 5.43 -17.24 11.64
C ASN A 287 4.36 -16.91 12.69
N LEU A 288 4.66 -15.99 13.62
CA LEU A 288 3.69 -15.41 14.54
C LEU A 288 3.87 -13.89 14.55
N MET A 289 2.88 -13.17 14.05
CA MET A 289 2.91 -11.71 13.93
C MET A 289 1.66 -11.07 14.54
N THR A 290 1.84 -9.89 15.10
CA THR A 290 0.80 -9.13 15.82
C THR A 290 0.86 -7.66 15.41
N GLN A 291 0.04 -6.80 16.02
CA GLN A 291 0.09 -5.36 15.78
C GLN A 291 1.50 -4.75 15.91
N ASP A 292 2.34 -5.27 16.80
CA ASP A 292 3.74 -4.82 16.97
C ASP A 292 4.60 -5.02 15.71
N HIS A 293 4.18 -5.92 14.83
CA HIS A 293 4.83 -6.20 13.55
C HIS A 293 4.27 -5.33 12.41
N GLY A 294 3.28 -4.47 12.70
CA GLY A 294 2.56 -3.67 11.70
C GLY A 294 1.49 -4.47 10.95
N ILE A 295 0.95 -5.53 11.56
CA ILE A 295 -0.19 -6.25 10.99
C ILE A 295 -1.43 -5.36 11.13
N GLU A 296 -2.05 -5.06 10.00
CA GLU A 296 -3.27 -4.26 9.91
C GLU A 296 -4.50 -5.17 9.71
N VAL A 297 -5.66 -4.64 10.09
CA VAL A 297 -6.97 -5.26 9.90
C VAL A 297 -7.19 -5.57 8.42
N TYR A 298 -7.54 -6.82 8.11
CA TYR A 298 -8.00 -7.18 6.77
C TYR A 298 -9.50 -6.97 6.67
N THR A 299 -9.90 -5.88 6.02
CA THR A 299 -11.28 -5.67 5.57
C THR A 299 -11.37 -5.96 4.07
N PRO A 300 -12.19 -6.92 3.65
CA PRO A 300 -12.52 -7.04 2.24
C PRO A 300 -13.24 -5.77 1.80
N ALA A 301 -12.85 -5.20 0.65
CA ALA A 301 -13.47 -3.99 0.14
C ALA A 301 -14.99 -4.14 0.03
N ALA A 302 -15.72 -3.07 0.33
CA ALA A 302 -17.20 -3.01 0.40
C ALA A 302 -17.86 -3.70 1.60
N PHE A 303 -17.11 -4.29 2.53
CA PHE A 303 -17.66 -4.80 3.79
C PHE A 303 -17.20 -3.92 4.95
N SER A 304 -18.15 -3.51 5.80
CA SER A 304 -17.83 -2.76 7.03
C SER A 304 -17.01 -3.61 7.99
N GLU A 305 -16.41 -2.99 9.01
CA GLU A 305 -15.85 -3.74 10.13
C GLU A 305 -16.96 -4.42 10.95
N TYR A 306 -16.56 -5.39 11.77
CA TYR A 306 -17.49 -5.92 12.76
C TYR A 306 -17.74 -4.89 13.84
N GLU A 307 -19.01 -4.73 14.24
CA GLU A 307 -19.38 -3.96 15.41
C GLU A 307 -19.87 -4.91 16.50
N PRO A 308 -19.21 -4.97 17.68
CA PRO A 308 -19.68 -5.76 18.80
C PRO A 308 -21.02 -5.22 19.30
N ASP A 309 -21.78 -6.12 19.92
CA ASP A 309 -23.00 -5.75 20.62
C ASP A 309 -22.72 -4.66 21.66
N ASP A 310 -23.52 -3.59 21.66
CA ASP A 310 -23.42 -2.54 22.66
C ASP A 310 -24.19 -2.97 23.92
N PRO A 311 -23.49 -3.33 25.02
CA PRO A 311 -24.12 -3.85 26.22
C PRO A 311 -24.96 -2.80 26.96
N THR A 312 -24.91 -1.53 26.54
CA THR A 312 -25.74 -0.45 27.08
C THR A 312 -27.12 -0.37 26.41
N THR A 313 -27.31 -1.06 25.29
CA THR A 313 -28.60 -1.18 24.62
C THR A 313 -29.32 -2.46 25.04
N LEU A 314 -30.65 -2.44 25.06
CA LEU A 314 -31.46 -3.65 25.35
C LEU A 314 -31.58 -4.60 24.15
N SER A 315 -31.16 -4.14 22.97
CA SER A 315 -31.19 -4.93 21.74
C SER A 315 -29.86 -5.61 21.56
N TYR A 316 -29.86 -6.90 21.22
CA TYR A 316 -28.68 -7.55 20.70
C TYR A 316 -28.50 -7.09 19.24
N ASP A 317 -27.53 -6.21 18.98
CA ASP A 317 -27.32 -5.57 17.68
C ASP A 317 -25.86 -5.58 17.21
N PRO A 318 -25.20 -6.76 17.14
CA PRO A 318 -23.88 -6.83 16.52
C PRO A 318 -24.00 -6.71 14.99
N VAL A 319 -23.11 -5.94 14.37
CA VAL A 319 -23.01 -5.85 12.92
C VAL A 319 -21.92 -6.79 12.44
N ASN A 320 -22.30 -7.94 11.86
CA ASN A 320 -21.35 -8.89 11.27
C ASN A 320 -21.43 -8.90 9.73
N SER A 321 -20.82 -7.87 9.14
CA SER A 321 -20.63 -7.74 7.69
C SER A 321 -19.88 -8.91 7.05
N GLY A 322 -19.01 -9.61 7.80
CA GLY A 322 -18.26 -10.77 7.30
C GLY A 322 -19.17 -11.92 6.85
N HIS A 323 -20.34 -12.07 7.48
CA HIS A 323 -21.33 -13.08 7.07
C HIS A 323 -21.86 -12.83 5.65
N GLN A 324 -21.96 -11.55 5.26
CA GLN A 324 -22.43 -11.17 3.94
C GLN A 324 -21.53 -11.70 2.83
N ILE A 325 -20.29 -12.11 3.10
CA ILE A 325 -19.37 -12.69 2.09
C ILE A 325 -19.84 -14.07 1.62
N ILE A 326 -20.32 -14.90 2.54
CA ILE A 326 -20.69 -16.30 2.29
C ILE A 326 -22.19 -16.49 2.06
N GLU A 327 -23.01 -15.48 2.36
CA GLU A 327 -24.43 -15.52 2.08
C GLU A 327 -24.72 -15.57 0.57
N PRO A 328 -25.83 -16.20 0.16
CA PRO A 328 -26.32 -16.10 -1.21
C PRO A 328 -26.53 -14.64 -1.64
N PRO A 329 -26.41 -14.33 -2.94
CA PRO A 329 -26.84 -13.03 -3.46
C PRO A 329 -28.31 -12.80 -3.12
N ILE A 330 -28.61 -11.64 -2.54
CA ILE A 330 -29.98 -11.21 -2.26
C ILE A 330 -30.51 -10.36 -3.41
N SER A 331 -31.82 -10.40 -3.64
CA SER A 331 -32.47 -9.59 -4.69
C SER A 331 -32.17 -8.11 -4.51
N SER A 332 -32.00 -7.38 -5.61
CA SER A 332 -31.78 -5.92 -5.63
C SER A 332 -32.91 -5.10 -4.98
N SER A 333 -34.08 -5.72 -4.76
CA SER A 333 -35.22 -5.15 -4.04
C SER A 333 -35.18 -5.35 -2.51
N ASN A 334 -34.23 -6.12 -1.99
CA ASN A 334 -34.10 -6.37 -0.55
C ASN A 334 -33.46 -5.14 0.14
N PRO A 335 -33.99 -4.67 1.29
CA PRO A 335 -33.39 -3.57 2.05
C PRO A 335 -31.92 -3.75 2.46
N GLN A 336 -31.44 -5.00 2.55
CA GLN A 336 -30.06 -5.33 2.91
C GLN A 336 -29.13 -5.44 1.68
N TYR A 337 -29.65 -5.25 0.46
CA TYR A 337 -28.86 -5.34 -0.77
C TYR A 337 -27.87 -4.19 -0.87
N ASP A 338 -26.60 -4.53 -1.12
CA ASP A 338 -25.55 -3.60 -1.48
C ASP A 338 -24.90 -4.05 -2.79
N SER A 339 -24.97 -3.19 -3.80
CA SER A 339 -24.40 -3.45 -5.13
C SER A 339 -22.88 -3.56 -5.11
N LYS A 340 -22.20 -2.94 -4.14
CA LYS A 340 -20.74 -3.06 -3.97
C LYS A 340 -20.38 -4.45 -3.43
N ILE A 341 -21.16 -4.99 -2.49
CA ILE A 341 -20.98 -6.35 -1.97
C ILE A 341 -21.17 -7.38 -3.09
N GLU A 342 -22.21 -7.23 -3.91
CA GLU A 342 -22.45 -8.11 -5.06
C GLU A 342 -21.29 -8.05 -6.07
N ALA A 343 -20.85 -6.85 -6.45
CA ALA A 343 -19.71 -6.68 -7.35
C ALA A 343 -18.44 -7.32 -6.79
N GLN A 344 -18.21 -7.22 -5.47
CA GLN A 344 -17.07 -7.84 -4.81
C GLN A 344 -17.15 -9.37 -4.85
N LYS A 345 -18.31 -9.97 -4.53
CA LYS A 345 -18.54 -11.42 -4.65
C LYS A 345 -18.25 -11.94 -6.06
N LEU A 346 -18.78 -11.25 -7.07
CA LEU A 346 -18.55 -11.58 -8.47
C LEU A 346 -17.06 -11.49 -8.85
N SER A 347 -16.37 -10.45 -8.38
CA SER A 347 -14.93 -10.25 -8.65
C SER A 347 -14.07 -11.38 -8.08
N VAL A 348 -14.34 -11.83 -6.84
CA VAL A 348 -13.61 -12.94 -6.21
C VAL A 348 -14.14 -14.32 -6.60
N LYS A 349 -15.12 -14.40 -7.51
CA LYS A 349 -15.87 -15.62 -7.86
C LYS A 349 -16.45 -16.34 -6.63
N ALA A 350 -16.67 -15.62 -5.54
CA ALA A 350 -17.28 -16.15 -4.33
C ALA A 350 -18.79 -16.23 -4.53
N GLY A 351 -19.38 -17.38 -4.22
CA GLY A 351 -20.83 -17.57 -4.38
C GLY A 351 -21.30 -17.54 -5.83
N LEU A 352 -20.50 -18.03 -6.79
CA LEU A 352 -21.02 -18.35 -8.13
C LEU A 352 -21.97 -19.54 -8.02
N TYR A 353 -23.27 -19.27 -7.99
CA TYR A 353 -24.31 -20.29 -8.01
C TYR A 353 -24.82 -20.44 -9.43
N ILE A 354 -24.56 -21.60 -10.05
CA ILE A 354 -25.21 -21.97 -11.29
C ILE A 354 -26.58 -22.54 -10.92
N THR A 355 -27.63 -21.74 -11.07
CA THR A 355 -29.00 -22.23 -10.93
C THR A 355 -29.50 -22.65 -12.30
N TRP A 356 -29.78 -23.94 -12.47
CA TRP A 356 -30.42 -24.46 -13.67
C TRP A 356 -31.94 -24.26 -13.55
N ASP A 357 -32.52 -23.37 -14.36
CA ASP A 357 -33.98 -23.27 -14.46
C ASP A 357 -34.51 -24.42 -15.32
N VAL A 358 -35.02 -25.45 -14.65
CA VAL A 358 -35.59 -26.64 -15.28
C VAL A 358 -36.89 -26.35 -16.05
N GLN A 359 -37.49 -25.16 -15.91
CA GLN A 359 -38.74 -24.81 -16.58
C GLN A 359 -38.55 -24.06 -17.90
N THR A 360 -37.45 -23.34 -18.09
CA THR A 360 -37.23 -22.51 -19.30
C THR A 360 -36.10 -23.01 -20.20
N GLY A 361 -35.15 -23.79 -19.67
CA GLY A 361 -34.10 -24.43 -20.48
C GLY A 361 -33.09 -23.47 -21.13
N GLU A 362 -33.04 -22.21 -20.71
CA GLU A 362 -32.00 -21.26 -21.12
C GLU A 362 -30.92 -21.15 -20.04
N VAL A 363 -29.67 -20.97 -20.49
CA VAL A 363 -28.45 -20.89 -19.65
C VAL A 363 -28.21 -19.47 -19.19
#